data_AF-A0A2W0BRF6-F1
#
_entry.id   AF-A0A2W0BRF6-F1
#
_cell.length_a   1.000
_cell.length_b   1.000
_cell.length_c   1.000
_cell.angle_alpha   90.00
_cell.angle_beta   90.00
_cell.angle_gamma   90.00
#
_symmetry.space_group_name_H-M   'P 1'
#
loop_
_entity.id
_entity.type
_entity.pdbx_description
1 polymer ?
#
loop_
_entity_poly.entity_id
_entity_poly.type
_entity_poly.pdbx_seq_one_letter_code
_entity_poly.pdbx_strand_id
1 'polypeptide(L)' 'MFALSFHSLRHSFTSILANASVPEELRMALTGHKERAVHQRYTHRELQQLRGAIEMLPQVGA' A
#
# COMPACT_ATOMS: atom_id res chain seq x y z
N MET A 1 10.08 -16.00 -2.06
CA MET A 1 10.29 -16.28 -0.63
C MET A 1 11.33 -15.28 -0.14
N PHE A 2 10.94 -14.27 0.65
CA PHE A 2 11.86 -13.22 1.10
C PHE A 2 12.64 -13.71 2.32
N ALA A 3 13.97 -13.78 2.23
CA ALA A 3 14.82 -14.07 3.38
C ALA A 3 14.76 -12.90 4.39
N LEU A 4 14.77 -13.21 5.70
CA LEU A 4 14.84 -12.20 6.76
C LEU A 4 16.17 -11.44 6.64
N SER A 5 16.10 -10.18 6.23
CA SER A 5 17.26 -9.29 6.05
C SER A 5 16.83 -7.82 6.24
N PHE A 6 17.76 -6.87 6.15
CA PHE A 6 17.43 -5.44 6.21
C PHE A 6 16.36 -5.03 5.17
N HIS A 7 16.31 -5.71 4.03
CA HIS A 7 15.29 -5.48 3.01
C HIS A 7 13.87 -5.84 3.48
N SER A 8 13.74 -6.80 4.40
CA SER A 8 12.45 -7.15 5.02
C SER A 8 11.84 -5.97 5.80
N LEU A 9 12.67 -5.09 6.38
CA LEU A 9 12.20 -3.88 7.06
C LEU A 9 11.56 -2.90 6.08
N ARG A 10 12.13 -2.75 4.88
CA ARG A 10 11.57 -1.92 3.81
C ARG A 10 10.23 -2.46 3.30
N HIS A 11 10.10 -3.79 3.25
CA HIS A 11 8.81 -4.44 2.97
C HIS A 11 7.77 -4.08 4.04
N SER A 12 8.09 -4.30 5.33
CA SER A 12 7.19 -3.98 6.43
C SER A 12 6.81 -2.49 6.46
N PHE A 13 7.78 -1.59 6.30
CA PHE A 13 7.56 -0.14 6.24
C PHE A 13 6.58 0.24 5.13
N THR A 14 6.77 -0.29 3.93
CA THR A 14 5.90 0.01 2.78
C THR A 14 4.49 -0.52 2.98
N SER A 15 4.34 -1.73 3.54
CA SER A 15 3.04 -2.32 3.84
C SER A 15 2.29 -1.56 4.94
N ILE A 16 2.99 -1.12 6.00
CA ILE A 16 2.40 -0.30 7.07
C ILE A 16 1.86 1.02 6.50
N LEU A 17 2.64 1.72 5.68
CA LEU A 17 2.17 2.97 5.06
C LEU A 17 0.98 2.75 4.12
N ALA A 18 0.98 1.64 3.36
CA ALA A 18 -0.15 1.28 2.50
C ALA A 18 -1.43 1.07 3.34
N ASN A 19 -1.30 0.34 4.45
CA ASN A 19 -2.38 0.07 5.41
C ASN A 19 -2.79 1.28 6.26
N ALA A 20 -1.98 2.34 6.26
CA ALA A 20 -2.34 3.64 6.82
C ALA A 20 -3.01 4.57 5.78
N SER A 21 -3.37 4.05 4.61
CA SER A 21 -3.96 4.80 3.49
C SER A 21 -3.08 5.93 2.96
N VAL A 22 -1.75 5.84 3.17
CA VAL A 22 -0.82 6.84 2.64
C VAL A 22 -0.76 6.72 1.11
N PRO A 23 -0.92 7.84 0.37
CA PRO A 23 -0.82 7.86 -1.08
C PRO A 23 0.45 7.18 -1.61
N GLU A 24 0.31 6.49 -2.75
CA GLU A 24 1.41 5.78 -3.40
C GLU A 24 2.59 6.69 -3.71
N GLU A 25 2.34 7.91 -4.16
CA GLU A 25 3.36 8.92 -4.46
C GLU A 25 4.25 9.23 -3.25
N LEU A 26 3.66 9.44 -2.08
CA LEU A 26 4.39 9.68 -0.84
C LEU A 26 5.17 8.44 -0.39
N ARG A 27 4.58 7.25 -0.53
CA ARG A 27 5.26 5.99 -0.22
C ARG A 27 6.45 5.75 -1.14
N MET A 28 6.34 6.08 -2.43
CA MET A 28 7.43 6.00 -3.40
C MET A 28 8.55 6.99 -3.09
N ALA A 29 8.21 8.24 -2.73
CA ALA A 29 9.18 9.24 -2.31
C ALA A 29 9.96 8.80 -1.06
N LEU A 30 9.26 8.29 -0.03
CA LEU A 30 9.88 7.81 1.22
C LEU A 30 10.75 6.57 1.02
N THR A 31 10.40 5.73 0.05
CA THR A 31 11.16 4.51 -0.27
C THR A 31 12.19 4.71 -1.36
N GLY A 32 12.26 5.88 -2.02
CA GLY A 32 13.16 6.13 -3.15
C GLY A 32 12.86 5.28 -4.40
N HIS A 33 11.63 4.80 -4.58
CA HIS A 33 11.25 4.06 -5.79
C HIS A 33 10.96 5.03 -6.94
N LYS A 34 11.70 4.89 -8.05
CA LYS A 34 11.49 5.69 -9.28
C LYS A 34 10.45 5.09 -10.22
N GLU A 35 10.25 3.78 -10.16
CA GLU A 35 9.32 3.05 -11.03
C GLU A 35 8.15 2.47 -10.23
N ARG A 36 6.92 2.73 -10.71
CA ARG A 36 5.70 2.20 -10.07
C ARG A 36 5.64 0.67 -10.09
N ALA A 37 6.17 0.04 -11.13
CA ALA A 37 6.22 -1.42 -11.27
C ALA A 37 6.98 -2.11 -10.13
N VAL A 38 8.04 -1.47 -9.63
CA VAL A 38 8.79 -1.96 -8.46
C VAL A 38 7.94 -1.83 -7.20
N HIS A 39 7.25 -0.69 -7.03
CA HIS A 39 6.47 -0.40 -5.84
C HIS A 39 5.16 -1.19 -5.72
N GLN A 40 4.53 -1.55 -6.84
CA GLN A 40 3.30 -2.35 -6.85
C GLN A 40 3.47 -3.72 -6.19
N ARG A 41 4.66 -4.32 -6.24
CA ARG A 41 4.99 -5.60 -5.58
C ARG A 41 4.86 -5.54 -4.05
N TYR A 42 4.75 -4.34 -3.48
CA TYR A 42 4.64 -4.09 -2.05
C TYR A 42 3.23 -3.69 -1.62
N THR A 43 2.30 -3.56 -2.56
CA THR A 43 0.94 -3.08 -2.27
C THR A 43 0.02 -4.26 -1.99
N HIS A 44 0.26 -4.96 -0.87
CA HIS A 44 -0.70 -5.90 -0.31
C HIS A 44 -1.65 -5.10 0.58
N ARG A 45 -2.68 -4.48 -0.01
CA ARG A 45 -3.71 -3.76 0.74
C ARG A 45 -4.59 -4.77 1.48
N GLU A 46 -4.80 -4.54 2.76
CA GLU A 46 -5.75 -5.29 3.57
C GLU A 46 -7.17 -5.16 2.98
N LEU A 47 -7.90 -6.29 2.90
CA LEU A 47 -9.27 -6.33 2.37
C LEU A 47 -10.22 -5.35 3.09
N GLN A 48 -9.96 -5.07 4.37
CA GLN A 48 -10.73 -4.11 5.16
C GLN A 48 -10.66 -2.69 4.59
N GLN A 49 -9.51 -2.26 4.05
CA GLN A 49 -9.39 -0.94 3.46
C GLN A 49 -10.15 -0.82 2.14
N LEU A 50 -10.14 -1.89 1.33
CA LEU A 50 -10.90 -1.94 0.10
C LEU A 50 -12.41 -1.85 0.39
N ARG A 51 -12.87 -2.49 1.48
CA ARG A 51 -14.26 -2.38 1.95
C ARG A 51 -14.60 -0.95 2.38
N GLY A 52 -13.76 -0.31 3.20
CA GLY A 52 -13.99 1.08 3.61
C GLY A 52 -14.03 2.05 2.42
N ALA A 53 -13.22 1.84 1.39
CA ALA A 53 -13.28 2.64 0.17
C ALA A 53 -14.60 2.45 -0.61
N ILE A 54 -15.15 1.23 -0.61
CA ILE A 54 -16.47 0.95 -1.20
C ILE A 54 -17.59 1.61 -0.39
N GLU A 55 -17.51 1.61 0.94
CA GLU A 55 -18.49 2.25 1.83
C GLU A 55 -18.57 3.78 1.67
N MET A 56 -17.47 4.41 1.23
CA MET A 56 -17.44 5.84 0.90
C MET A 56 -18.13 6.18 -0.42
N LEU A 57 -18.49 5.19 -1.25
CA LEU A 57 -19.18 5.44 -2.50
C LEU A 57 -20.63 5.87 -2.22
N PRO A 58 -21.16 6.86 -2.96
CA PRO A 58 -22.56 7.23 -2.83
C PRO A 58 -23.45 6.03 -3.20
N GLN A 59 -24.44 5.72 -2.35
CA GLN A 59 -25.39 4.66 -2.64
C GLN A 59 -26.26 5.06 -3.84
N VAL A 60 -26.21 4.26 -4.90
CA VAL A 60 -27.05 4.46 -6.08
C VAL A 60 -28.29 3.58 -5.92
N GLY A 61 -29.35 4.12 -5.31
CA GLY A 61 -30.63 3.44 -5.15
C GLY A 61 -31.51 4.11 -4.10
N ALA A 62 -32.57 4.78 -4.57
CA ALA A 62 -33.75 5.14 -3.79
C ALA A 62 -34.87 4.15 -4.10
#